data_AF-A0A7X8DU56-F1
#
_entry.id   AF-A0A7X8DU56-F1
#
_cell.length_a   1.000
_cell.length_b   1.000
_cell.length_c   1.000
_cell.angle_alpha   90.00
_cell.angle_beta   90.00
_cell.angle_gamma   90.00
#
_symmetry.space_group_name_H-M   'P 1'
#
loop_
_entity.id
_entity.type
_entity.pdbx_description
1 polymer ?
#
loop_
_entity_poly.entity_id
_entity_poly.type
_entity_poly.pdbx_seq_one_letter_code
_entity_poly.pdbx_strand_id
1 'polypeptide(L)'
;GLNEETLGVPVIALGVPTVVDAATLVNDTMDHLIDAMLKEANPDKDFYKMLKNLNEQEKYQLIREVLNPYVGNLFVTPKEIDGVIDRLASIISNAINIALHPGIDLKDINRFTY
;
A
#
# COMPACT_ATOMS: atom_id res chain seq x y z
N GLY A 1 -13.44 10.54 -21.62
CA GLY A 1 -12.54 10.53 -20.44
C GLY A 1 -11.44 11.53 -20.68
N LEU A 2 -10.65 11.90 -19.67
CA LEU A 2 -9.53 12.84 -19.85
C LEU A 2 -8.42 12.16 -20.67
N ASN A 3 -8.38 12.43 -21.97
CA ASN A 3 -7.40 11.88 -22.91
C ASN A 3 -7.09 12.88 -24.03
N GLU A 4 -6.06 12.61 -24.83
CA GLU A 4 -5.62 13.51 -25.90
C GLU A 4 -6.72 13.79 -26.93
N GLU A 5 -7.52 12.78 -27.29
CA GLU A 5 -8.63 12.92 -28.24
C GLU A 5 -9.71 13.91 -27.78
N THR A 6 -9.98 13.96 -26.48
CA THR A 6 -11.03 14.84 -25.92
C THR A 6 -10.51 16.22 -25.52
N LEU A 7 -9.22 16.34 -25.20
CA LEU A 7 -8.62 17.59 -24.71
C LEU A 7 -7.77 18.32 -25.76
N GLY A 8 -7.42 17.66 -26.87
CA GLY A 8 -6.63 18.24 -27.97
C GLY A 8 -5.18 18.56 -27.62
N VAL A 9 -4.69 18.05 -26.50
CA VAL A 9 -3.31 18.24 -25.99
C VAL A 9 -2.75 16.90 -25.50
N PRO A 10 -1.41 16.69 -25.50
CA PRO A 10 -0.82 15.46 -24.98
C PRO A 10 -1.24 15.22 -23.52
N VAL A 11 -1.74 14.01 -23.23
CA VAL A 11 -2.17 13.63 -21.87
C VAL A 11 -1.30 12.49 -21.35
N ILE A 12 -0.76 12.66 -20.15
CA ILE A 12 -0.08 11.61 -19.38
C ILE A 12 -0.96 11.28 -18.18
N ALA A 13 -1.50 10.06 -18.15
CA ALA A 13 -2.29 9.57 -17.01
C ALA A 13 -1.37 8.87 -16.00
N LEU A 14 -1.44 9.30 -14.73
CA LEU A 14 -0.73 8.69 -13.62
C LEU A 14 -1.73 8.30 -12.52
N GLY A 15 -1.82 6.99 -12.24
CA GLY A 15 -2.65 6.46 -11.17
C GLY A 15 -1.88 6.39 -9.86
N VAL A 16 -2.52 6.84 -8.77
CA VAL A 16 -1.96 6.74 -7.41
C VAL A 16 -2.79 5.73 -6.61
N PRO A 17 -2.22 4.58 -6.19
CA PRO A 17 -2.95 3.60 -5.39
C PRO A 17 -3.12 4.13 -3.96
N THR A 18 -4.36 4.39 -3.56
CA THR A 18 -4.72 4.94 -2.24
C THR A 18 -5.46 3.96 -1.35
N VAL A 19 -5.77 2.78 -1.87
CA VAL A 19 -6.55 1.74 -1.21
C VAL A 19 -5.78 0.42 -1.22
N VAL A 20 -6.02 -0.36 -0.19
CA VAL A 20 -5.50 -1.73 -0.03
C VAL A 20 -6.65 -2.71 0.07
N ASP A 21 -6.40 -3.98 -0.25
CA ASP A 21 -7.37 -5.06 -0.06
C ASP A 21 -7.60 -5.29 1.44
N ALA A 22 -8.85 -5.45 1.86
CA ALA A 22 -9.21 -5.79 3.23
C ALA A 22 -8.54 -7.09 3.72
N ALA A 23 -8.34 -8.08 2.85
CA ALA A 23 -7.62 -9.31 3.19
C ALA A 23 -6.15 -9.03 3.56
N THR A 24 -5.52 -8.03 2.93
CA THR A 24 -4.16 -7.60 3.29
C THR A 24 -4.13 -7.01 4.70
N LEU A 25 -5.07 -6.12 5.02
CA LEU A 25 -5.17 -5.53 6.35
C LEU A 25 -5.39 -6.58 7.46
N VAL A 26 -6.26 -7.57 7.19
CA VAL A 26 -6.50 -8.68 8.13
C VAL A 26 -5.27 -9.57 8.25
N ASN A 27 -4.58 -9.84 7.15
CA ASN A 27 -3.33 -10.59 7.17
C ASN A 27 -2.30 -9.94 8.10
N ASP A 28 -2.06 -8.63 7.93
CA ASP A 28 -1.14 -7.87 8.78
C ASP A 28 -1.53 -7.92 10.26
N THR A 29 -2.84 -7.82 10.54
CA THR A 29 -3.36 -7.90 11.93
C THR A 29 -3.17 -9.31 12.50
N MET A 30 -3.37 -10.35 11.69
CA MET A 30 -3.18 -11.75 12.08
C MET A 30 -1.70 -12.09 12.31
N ASP A 31 -0.79 -11.51 11.53
CA ASP A 31 0.66 -11.55 11.80
C ASP A 31 0.97 -11.01 13.19
N HIS A 32 0.50 -9.80 13.51
CA HIS A 32 0.69 -9.21 14.83
C HIS A 32 0.08 -10.03 15.97
N LEU A 33 -1.09 -10.63 15.75
CA LEU A 33 -1.74 -11.52 16.73
C LEU A 33 -0.90 -12.77 16.98
N ILE A 34 -0.40 -13.41 15.92
CA ILE A 34 0.45 -14.61 16.04
C ILE A 34 1.73 -14.25 16.78
N ASP A 35 2.38 -13.14 16.46
CA ASP A 35 3.58 -12.66 17.14
C ASP A 35 3.34 -12.38 18.63
N ALA A 36 2.21 -11.75 18.97
CA ALA A 36 1.84 -11.51 20.37
C ALA A 36 1.59 -12.84 21.12
N MET A 37 0.91 -13.79 20.47
CA MET A 37 0.71 -15.13 21.03
C MET A 37 2.04 -15.90 21.18
N LEU A 38 2.98 -15.77 20.25
CA LEU A 38 4.31 -16.41 20.33
C LEU A 38 5.12 -15.91 21.54
N LYS A 39 4.90 -14.67 21.98
CA LYS A 39 5.59 -14.10 23.15
C LYS A 39 5.05 -14.63 24.48
N GLU A 40 3.78 -15.02 24.52
CA GLU A 40 3.08 -15.48 25.74
C GLU A 40 2.86 -17.00 25.78
N ALA A 41 2.91 -17.70 24.64
CA ALA A 41 2.60 -19.12 24.54
C ALA A 41 3.83 -20.03 24.69
N ASN A 42 3.61 -21.21 25.28
CA ASN A 42 4.60 -22.29 25.22
C ASN A 42 4.80 -22.74 23.76
N PRO A 43 6.04 -22.75 23.22
CA PRO A 43 6.36 -23.07 21.82
C PRO A 43 5.92 -24.45 21.31
N ASP A 44 5.47 -25.33 22.21
CA ASP A 44 5.26 -26.74 21.95
C ASP A 44 3.87 -27.13 21.43
N LYS A 45 2.95 -26.19 21.19
CA LYS A 45 1.66 -26.58 20.57
C LYS A 45 1.81 -26.76 19.06
N ASP A 46 1.39 -27.92 18.56
CA ASP A 46 1.47 -28.32 17.15
C ASP A 46 0.80 -27.34 16.18
N PHE A 47 -0.27 -26.67 16.63
CA PHE A 47 -0.94 -25.61 15.88
C PHE A 47 -0.01 -24.44 15.52
N TYR A 48 0.91 -24.07 16.43
CA TYR A 48 1.87 -22.98 16.18
C TYR A 48 2.95 -23.36 15.17
N LYS A 49 3.43 -24.61 15.22
CA LYS A 49 4.40 -25.12 14.23
C LYS A 49 3.79 -25.14 12.83
N MET A 50 2.50 -25.50 12.73
CA MET A 50 1.78 -25.48 11.46
C MET A 50 1.66 -24.06 10.90
N LEU A 51 1.26 -23.07 11.71
CA LEU A 51 1.13 -21.68 11.26
C LEU A 51 2.46 -21.06 10.82
N LYS A 52 3.56 -21.37 11.53
CA LYS A 52 4.90 -20.87 11.18
C LYS A 52 5.47 -21.48 9.89
N ASN A 53 5.04 -22.69 9.54
CA ASN A 53 5.54 -23.40 8.36
C ASN A 53 4.80 -23.01 7.07
N LEU A 54 3.69 -22.28 7.16
CA LEU A 54 3.01 -21.71 5.99
C LEU A 54 3.85 -20.56 5.43
N ASN A 55 3.97 -20.50 4.11
CA ASN A 55 4.54 -19.32 3.48
C ASN A 55 3.51 -18.17 3.44
N GLU A 56 3.97 -16.94 3.20
CA GLU A 56 3.08 -15.75 3.20
C GLU A 56 1.92 -15.88 2.20
N GLN A 57 2.14 -16.50 1.05
CA GLN A 57 1.11 -16.66 0.02
C GLN A 57 0.00 -17.63 0.46
N GLU A 58 0.38 -18.76 1.07
CA GLU A 58 -0.55 -19.74 1.62
C GLU A 58 -1.38 -19.16 2.77
N LYS A 59 -0.72 -18.38 3.64
CA LYS A 59 -1.39 -17.69 4.73
C LYS A 59 -2.41 -16.67 4.22
N TYR A 60 -2.01 -15.85 3.25
CA TYR A 60 -2.89 -14.87 2.63
C TYR A 60 -4.10 -15.53 1.97
N GLN A 61 -3.88 -16.62 1.23
CA GLN A 61 -4.95 -17.38 0.58
C GLN A 61 -5.94 -17.97 1.61
N LEU A 62 -5.43 -18.54 2.71
CA LEU A 62 -6.26 -19.07 3.78
C LEU A 62 -7.13 -17.98 4.42
N ILE A 63 -6.54 -16.81 4.71
CA ILE A 63 -7.28 -15.68 5.28
C ILE A 63 -8.37 -15.21 4.30
N ARG A 64 -8.06 -15.11 3.01
CA ARG A 64 -9.02 -14.74 1.98
C ARG A 64 -10.19 -15.71 1.89
N GLU A 65 -9.94 -17.02 2.03
CA GLU A 65 -10.97 -18.06 2.06
C GLU A 65 -11.87 -17.96 3.29
N VAL A 66 -11.29 -17.73 4.48
CA VAL A 66 -12.04 -17.56 5.74
C VAL A 66 -12.94 -16.32 5.68
N LEU A 67 -12.50 -15.26 5.00
CA LEU A 67 -13.23 -14.01 4.89
C LEU A 67 -14.29 -14.00 3.78
N ASN A 68 -14.36 -15.01 2.92
CA ASN A 68 -15.35 -15.14 1.84
C ASN A 68 -16.66 -15.76 2.39
N PRO A 69 -17.87 -15.20 2.11
CA PRO A 69 -18.19 -14.08 1.21
C PRO A 69 -18.25 -12.70 1.87
N TYR A 70 -17.99 -12.62 3.17
CA TYR A 70 -18.22 -11.41 3.96
C TYR A 70 -17.37 -10.21 3.55
N VAL A 71 -16.17 -10.44 3.04
CA VAL A 71 -15.21 -9.38 2.70
C VAL A 71 -15.10 -9.13 1.20
N GLY A 72 -15.52 -10.07 0.33
CA GLY A 72 -15.53 -9.86 -1.14
C GLY A 72 -14.26 -9.20 -1.69
N ASN A 73 -14.42 -8.27 -2.65
CA ASN A 73 -13.36 -7.37 -3.11
C ASN A 73 -13.47 -6.01 -2.38
N LEU A 74 -13.41 -6.03 -1.05
CA LEU A 74 -13.45 -4.80 -0.26
C LEU A 74 -12.09 -4.09 -0.29
N PHE A 75 -12.12 -2.83 -0.69
CA PHE A 75 -10.96 -1.94 -0.64
C PHE A 75 -11.10 -0.98 0.53
N VAL A 76 -10.01 -0.81 1.26
CA VAL A 76 -9.94 0.04 2.44
C VAL A 76 -8.89 1.11 2.22
N THR A 77 -9.23 2.36 2.52
CA THR A 77 -8.26 3.45 2.58
C THR A 77 -7.53 3.41 3.93
N PRO A 78 -6.20 3.56 3.97
CA PRO A 78 -5.47 3.72 5.23
C PRO A 78 -5.96 4.94 6.02
N LYS A 79 -5.81 4.90 7.35
CA LYS A 79 -6.18 6.03 8.22
C LYS A 79 -5.36 7.30 7.92
N GLU A 80 -4.12 7.14 7.49
CA GLU A 80 -3.18 8.23 7.21
C GLU A 80 -3.16 8.64 5.73
N ILE A 81 -4.29 8.49 5.03
CA ILE A 81 -4.36 8.72 3.59
C ILE A 81 -3.90 10.14 3.21
N ASP A 82 -4.27 11.16 3.99
CA ASP A 82 -3.91 12.54 3.70
C ASP A 82 -2.38 12.73 3.67
N GLY A 83 -1.67 12.16 4.65
CA GLY A 83 -0.21 12.23 4.69
C GLY A 83 0.47 11.44 3.58
N VAL A 84 -0.14 10.35 3.11
CA VAL A 84 0.34 9.59 1.93
C VAL A 84 0.16 10.43 0.67
N ILE A 85 -1.00 11.06 0.50
CA ILE A 85 -1.30 11.95 -0.63
C ILE A 85 -0.33 13.12 -0.66
N ASP A 86 -0.07 13.80 0.46
CA ASP A 86 0.85 14.94 0.52
C ASP A 86 2.27 14.55 0.10
N ARG A 87 2.76 13.40 0.58
CA ARG A 87 4.09 12.89 0.19
C ARG A 87 4.15 12.56 -1.29
N LEU A 88 3.12 11.89 -1.81
CA LEU A 88 3.07 11.51 -3.23
C LEU A 88 2.94 12.74 -4.13
N ALA A 89 2.15 13.73 -3.73
CA ALA A 89 2.04 15.01 -4.43
C ALA A 89 3.41 15.71 -4.50
N SER A 90 4.15 15.75 -3.40
CA SER A 90 5.51 16.31 -3.38
C SER A 90 6.47 15.52 -4.29
N ILE A 91 6.45 14.19 -4.23
CA ILE A 91 7.30 13.34 -5.10
C ILE A 91 6.98 13.56 -6.58
N ILE A 92 5.70 13.54 -6.96
CA ILE A 92 5.26 13.72 -8.34
C ILE A 92 5.62 15.13 -8.83
N SER A 93 5.34 16.16 -8.03
CA SER A 93 5.70 17.55 -8.35
C SER A 93 7.19 17.71 -8.60
N ASN A 94 8.02 17.18 -7.70
CA ASN A 94 9.48 17.24 -7.82
C ASN A 94 9.97 16.49 -9.06
N ALA A 95 9.41 15.31 -9.35
CA ALA A 95 9.76 14.54 -10.54
C ALA A 95 9.42 15.31 -11.83
N ILE A 96 8.25 15.95 -11.90
CA ILE A 96 7.85 16.78 -13.05
C ILE A 96 8.78 17.98 -13.19
N ASN A 97 9.09 18.67 -12.10
CA ASN A 97 9.97 19.84 -12.10
C ASN A 97 11.37 19.50 -12.59
N ILE A 98 11.96 18.38 -12.13
CA ILE A 98 13.27 17.92 -12.62
C ILE A 98 13.20 17.54 -14.09
N ALA A 99 12.17 16.80 -14.49
CA ALA A 99 12.06 16.28 -15.86
C ALA A 99 11.91 17.39 -16.90
N LEU A 100 11.21 18.48 -16.55
CA LEU A 100 10.92 19.57 -17.48
C LEU A 100 11.87 20.77 -17.34
N HIS A 101 12.57 20.92 -16.21
CA HIS A 101 13.52 22.02 -16.01
C HIS A 101 14.95 21.50 -15.76
N PRO A 102 15.79 21.41 -16.81
CA PRO A 102 17.16 20.90 -16.72
C PRO A 102 18.09 21.68 -15.78
N GLY A 103 17.69 22.90 -15.38
CA GLY A 103 18.43 23.76 -14.46
C GLY A 103 18.05 23.60 -12.98
N ILE A 104 17.08 22.75 -12.66
CA ILE A 104 16.66 22.47 -11.28
C ILE A 104 17.23 21.11 -10.89
N ASP A 105 18.11 21.10 -9.89
CA ASP A 105 18.62 19.86 -9.30
C ASP A 105 17.89 19.50 -8.00
N LEU A 106 18.18 18.31 -7.46
CA LEU A 106 17.60 17.84 -6.18
C LEU A 106 17.90 18.77 -4.99
N LYS A 107 18.95 19.59 -5.07
CA LYS A 107 19.35 20.53 -4.01
C LYS A 107 18.53 21.81 -4.07
N ASP A 108 18.13 22.23 -5.28
CA ASP A 108 17.28 23.40 -5.49
C ASP A 108 15.82 23.13 -5.13
N ILE A 109 15.34 21.90 -5.28
CA ILE A 109 13.95 21.51 -5.00
C ILE A 109 13.55 21.76 -3.54
N ASN A 110 14.45 21.51 -2.59
CA ASN A 110 14.20 21.74 -1.16
C ASN A 110 14.08 23.23 -0.80
N ARG A 111 14.38 24.17 -1.72
CA ARG A 111 14.17 25.60 -1.53
C ARG A 111 12.76 26.06 -1.88
N PHE A 112 11.98 25.25 -2.62
CA PHE A 112 10.65 25.62 -3.11
C PHE A 112 9.50 24.96 -2.34
N THR A 113 9.81 24.01 -1.44
CA THR A 113 8.86 23.48 -0.46
C THR A 113 8.67 24.48 0.69
N TYR A 114 7.44 24.99 0.83
CA TYR A 114 6.99 25.77 2.00
C TYR A 114 6.87 24.89 3.24
#